data_AF-A0A1H6F9Z9-F1
#
_entry.id   AF-A0A1H6F9Z9-F1
#
_cell.length_a   1.000
_cell.length_b   1.000
_cell.length_c   1.000
_cell.angle_alpha   90.00
_cell.angle_beta   90.00
_cell.angle_gamma   90.00
#
_symmetry.space_group_name_H-M   'P 1'
#
loop_
_entity.id
_entity.type
_entity.pdbx_description
1 polymer ?
#
loop_
_entity_poly.entity_id
_entity_poly.type
_entity_poly.pdbx_seq_one_letter_code
_entity_poly.pdbx_strand_id
1 'polypeptide(L)'
;MEAIVSIGNNFFYTRSLPCHVWFFNKNKQDKDSILMIDARNTFRKVNSTINDFNPEQLEGLTTIMKNYRGDNVDFSANDWLKETFENGCYEDIEGLCKIASLDEVIENDYSLTPGRYVGFSIQIDENFDYKGRMAEIHGELAKLNSESVELMGAIQGLKL
;
A
#
# COMPACT_ATOMS: atom_id res chain seq x y z
N MET A 1 5.29 6.56 17.40
CA MET A 1 4.62 6.64 16.09
C MET A 1 3.12 6.71 16.34
N GLU A 2 2.35 7.47 15.56
CA GLU A 2 0.88 7.47 15.73
C GLU A 2 0.23 6.57 14.70
N ALA A 3 0.40 6.91 13.41
CA ALA A 3 -0.18 6.17 12.30
C ALA A 3 0.70 6.24 11.05
N ILE A 4 0.56 5.26 10.16
CA ILE A 4 1.21 5.24 8.85
C ILE A 4 0.15 4.88 7.81
N VAL A 5 0.07 5.70 6.76
CA VAL A 5 -0.86 5.51 5.65
C VAL A 5 -0.09 5.20 4.39
N SER A 6 -0.33 4.04 3.77
CA SER A 6 0.19 3.72 2.43
C SER A 6 -0.76 4.25 1.37
N ILE A 7 -0.20 4.94 0.38
CA ILE A 7 -0.95 5.48 -0.76
C ILE A 7 -0.42 4.83 -2.03
N GLY A 8 -1.35 4.47 -2.92
CA GLY A 8 -1.05 3.79 -4.17
C GLY A 8 -0.35 4.68 -5.20
N ASN A 9 -0.12 4.11 -6.38
CA ASN A 9 0.45 4.83 -7.51
C ASN A 9 -0.51 5.92 -8.04
N ASN A 10 0.03 6.82 -8.87
CA ASN A 10 -0.72 7.85 -9.61
C ASN A 10 -1.35 8.95 -8.75
N PHE A 11 -0.94 9.12 -7.49
CA PHE A 11 -1.32 10.26 -6.65
C PHE A 11 -0.40 11.48 -6.82
N PHE A 12 0.67 11.38 -7.61
CA PHE A 12 1.56 12.48 -7.96
C PHE A 12 1.44 12.84 -9.44
N TYR A 13 1.46 14.13 -9.76
CA TYR A 13 1.30 14.60 -11.14
C TYR A 13 2.45 14.24 -12.09
N THR A 14 3.67 14.07 -11.58
CA THR A 14 4.88 13.95 -12.41
C THR A 14 5.57 12.59 -12.35
N ARG A 15 5.19 11.72 -11.42
CA ARG A 15 5.79 10.38 -11.21
C ARG A 15 4.72 9.39 -10.75
N SER A 16 4.78 8.17 -11.25
CA SER A 16 3.93 7.07 -10.78
C SER A 16 4.71 6.25 -9.76
N LEU A 17 4.60 6.63 -8.49
CA LEU A 17 5.23 5.94 -7.36
C LEU A 17 4.26 5.93 -6.17
N PRO A 18 4.25 4.86 -5.36
CA PRO A 18 3.49 4.85 -4.13
C PRO A 18 4.24 5.69 -3.08
N CYS A 19 3.54 6.10 -2.04
CA CYS A 19 4.17 6.80 -0.92
C CYS A 19 3.54 6.39 0.42
N HIS A 20 4.21 6.81 1.50
CA HIS A 20 3.67 6.70 2.83
C HIS A 20 3.53 8.09 3.46
N VAL A 21 2.42 8.32 4.15
CA VAL A 21 2.22 9.50 5.00
C VAL A 21 2.33 9.06 6.44
N TRP A 22 3.30 9.64 7.15
CA TRP A 22 3.65 9.24 8.51
C TRP A 22 3.15 10.29 9.49
N PHE A 23 2.33 9.87 10.45
CA PHE A 23 1.78 10.72 11.49
C PHE A 23 2.57 10.52 12.78
N PHE A 24 3.19 11.59 13.25
CA PHE A 24 3.92 11.61 14.51
C PHE A 24 3.21 12.50 15.51
N ASN A 25 2.82 11.93 16.64
CA ASN A 25 2.23 12.66 17.75
C ASN A 25 3.07 12.45 19.01
N LYS A 26 3.71 13.52 19.51
CA LYS A 26 4.52 13.48 20.74
C LYS A 26 3.67 13.32 22.01
N ASN A 27 2.39 13.70 21.95
CA ASN A 27 1.46 13.67 23.07
C ASN A 27 0.53 12.44 23.02
N LYS A 28 0.85 11.43 22.18
CA LYS A 28 0.10 10.18 22.10
C LYS A 28 0.09 9.50 23.48
N GLN A 29 -1.10 9.15 23.95
CA GLN A 29 -1.30 8.53 25.27
C GLN A 29 -0.87 7.07 25.27
N ASP A 30 -1.48 6.27 24.40
CA ASP A 30 -1.05 4.91 24.13
C ASP A 30 0.22 4.94 23.28
N LYS A 31 1.33 4.37 23.74
CA LYS A 31 2.60 4.32 22.97
C LYS A 31 2.90 2.95 22.39
N ASP A 32 2.07 1.96 22.71
CA ASP A 32 2.31 0.55 22.43
C ASP A 32 1.56 0.06 21.19
N SER A 33 0.80 0.95 20.56
CA SER A 33 0.10 0.71 19.30
C SER A 33 0.49 1.66 18.18
N ILE A 34 0.29 1.24 16.94
CA ILE A 34 0.42 2.05 15.73
C ILE A 34 -0.78 1.75 14.83
N LEU A 35 -1.47 2.79 14.37
CA LEU A 35 -2.52 2.62 13.37
C LEU A 35 -1.89 2.45 11.98
N MET A 36 -2.14 1.31 11.36
CA MET A 36 -1.70 0.98 10.01
C MET A 36 -2.89 1.14 9.06
N ILE A 37 -2.76 2.00 8.05
CA ILE A 37 -3.75 2.15 6.98
C ILE A 37 -3.09 1.85 5.64
N ASP A 38 -3.68 0.97 4.86
CA ASP A 38 -3.31 0.68 3.49
C ASP A 38 -4.36 1.20 2.51
N ALA A 39 -4.25 2.48 2.14
CA ALA A 39 -5.15 3.12 1.20
C ALA A 39 -4.73 2.88 -0.27
N ARG A 40 -3.83 1.92 -0.56
CA ARG A 40 -3.36 1.66 -1.93
C ARG A 40 -4.49 1.25 -2.89
N ASN A 41 -5.53 0.61 -2.35
CA ASN A 41 -6.72 0.19 -3.10
C ASN A 41 -7.92 1.11 -2.92
N THR A 42 -7.78 2.20 -2.14
CA THR A 42 -8.83 3.19 -1.91
C THR A 42 -8.56 4.40 -2.80
N PHE A 43 -9.17 4.46 -3.97
CA PHE A 43 -9.00 5.62 -4.86
C PHE A 43 -10.17 5.75 -5.82
N ARG A 44 -10.30 6.96 -6.36
CA ARG A 44 -11.03 7.24 -7.59
C ARG A 44 -10.01 7.48 -8.69
N LYS A 45 -10.22 6.80 -9.81
CA LYS A 45 -9.43 7.06 -11.02
C LYS A 45 -9.96 8.32 -11.70
N VAL A 46 -9.18 9.40 -11.68
CA VAL A 46 -9.54 10.67 -12.33
C VAL A 46 -9.31 10.56 -13.84
N ASN A 47 -8.19 9.95 -14.24
CA ASN A 47 -7.88 9.64 -15.63
C ASN A 47 -6.88 8.45 -15.71
N SER A 48 -6.25 8.22 -16.87
CA SER A 48 -5.31 7.11 -17.06
C SER A 48 -4.03 7.21 -16.20
N THR A 49 -3.63 8.40 -15.77
CA THR A 49 -2.37 8.67 -15.08
C THR A 49 -2.53 9.28 -13.69
N ILE A 50 -3.74 9.70 -13.30
CA ILE A 50 -4.02 10.36 -12.03
C ILE A 50 -5.16 9.66 -11.28
N ASN A 51 -4.88 9.37 -10.02
CA ASN A 51 -5.82 8.94 -8.99
C ASN A 51 -5.97 10.05 -7.95
N ASP A 52 -7.14 10.13 -7.33
CA ASP A 52 -7.37 10.91 -6.12
C ASP A 52 -8.26 10.15 -5.14
N PHE A 53 -8.50 10.73 -3.96
CA PHE A 53 -9.57 10.30 -3.09
C PHE A 53 -10.80 11.14 -3.43
N ASN A 54 -11.95 10.49 -3.62
CA ASN A 54 -13.21 11.23 -3.61
C ASN A 54 -13.51 11.74 -2.18
N PRO A 55 -14.46 12.68 -2.00
CA PRO A 55 -14.76 13.25 -0.69
C PRO A 55 -15.13 12.21 0.38
N GLU A 56 -15.91 11.18 0.03
CA GLU A 56 -16.36 10.15 0.97
C GLU A 56 -15.21 9.23 1.42
N GLN A 57 -14.35 8.83 0.48
CA GLN A 57 -13.12 8.08 0.76
C GLN A 57 -12.19 8.87 1.68
N LEU A 58 -11.98 10.15 1.39
CA LEU A 58 -11.12 11.02 2.19
C LEU A 58 -11.68 11.20 3.61
N GLU A 59 -13.00 11.43 3.71
CA GLU A 59 -13.70 11.51 4.99
C GLU A 59 -13.56 10.19 5.76
N GLY A 60 -13.76 9.05 5.10
CA GLY A 60 -13.66 7.74 5.74
C GLY A 60 -12.26 7.43 6.28
N LEU A 61 -11.21 7.66 5.49
CA LEU A 61 -9.83 7.53 5.95
C LEU A 61 -9.52 8.48 7.13
N THR A 62 -10.09 9.69 7.10
CA THR A 62 -9.97 10.66 8.19
C THR A 62 -10.72 10.20 9.44
N THR A 63 -11.90 9.58 9.29
CA THR A 63 -12.71 9.03 10.37
C THR A 63 -11.99 7.91 11.10
N ILE A 64 -11.30 7.02 10.39
CA ILE A 64 -10.44 5.99 11.01
C ILE A 64 -9.38 6.62 11.91
N MET A 65 -8.68 7.65 11.40
CA MET A 65 -7.63 8.35 12.15
C MET A 65 -8.18 9.09 13.38
N LYS A 66 -9.33 9.76 13.23
CA LYS A 66 -10.02 10.47 14.32
C LYS A 66 -10.49 9.51 15.41
N ASN A 67 -11.11 8.39 15.03
CA ASN A 67 -11.51 7.34 15.96
C ASN A 67 -10.31 6.83 16.78
N TYR A 68 -9.20 6.53 16.11
CA TYR A 68 -7.98 6.07 16.78
C TYR A 68 -7.38 7.10 17.74
N ARG A 69 -7.57 8.40 17.47
CA ARG A 69 -7.20 9.49 18.39
C ARG A 69 -8.16 9.65 19.57
N GLY A 70 -9.28 8.91 19.59
CA GLY A 70 -10.30 8.98 20.63
C GLY A 70 -11.38 10.03 20.38
N ASP A 71 -11.46 10.60 19.17
CA ASP A 71 -12.54 11.51 18.82
C ASP A 71 -13.86 10.74 18.68
N ASN A 72 -14.98 11.37 19.05
CA ASN A 72 -16.30 10.83 18.75
C ASN A 72 -16.59 11.01 17.25
N VAL A 73 -16.78 9.90 16.55
CA VAL A 73 -17.02 9.89 15.11
C VAL A 73 -18.19 8.97 14.76
N ASP A 74 -18.76 9.20 13.58
CA ASP A 74 -19.83 8.39 13.02
C ASP A 74 -19.32 7.61 11.81
N PHE A 75 -19.23 6.28 11.95
CA PHE A 75 -18.86 5.35 10.86
C PHE A 75 -20.03 5.06 9.91
N SER A 76 -21.15 5.78 10.02
CA SER A 76 -22.27 5.74 9.07
C SER A 76 -22.48 7.08 8.34
N ALA A 77 -21.55 8.03 8.48
CA ALA A 77 -21.66 9.38 7.95
C ALA A 77 -21.77 9.47 6.42
N ASN A 78 -21.20 8.52 5.68
CA ASN A 78 -21.28 8.43 4.23
C ASN A 78 -21.35 6.97 3.75
N ASP A 79 -21.61 6.77 2.46
CA ASP A 79 -21.86 5.43 1.93
C ASP A 79 -20.58 4.58 1.90
N TRP A 80 -19.42 5.17 1.56
CA TRP A 80 -18.13 4.46 1.66
C TRP A 80 -17.87 3.90 3.06
N LEU A 81 -18.15 4.67 4.11
CA LEU A 81 -18.01 4.24 5.50
C LEU A 81 -18.99 3.12 5.87
N LYS A 82 -20.27 3.23 5.48
CA LYS A 82 -21.27 2.18 5.73
C LYS A 82 -20.93 0.87 5.02
N GLU A 83 -20.41 0.95 3.81
CA GLU A 83 -19.98 -0.22 3.02
C GLU A 83 -18.72 -0.86 3.59
N THR A 84 -17.81 -0.05 4.16
CA THR A 84 -16.53 -0.52 4.69
C THR A 84 -16.63 -1.03 6.13
N PHE A 85 -17.48 -0.42 6.95
CA PHE A 85 -17.65 -0.69 8.38
C PHE A 85 -19.12 -1.02 8.66
N GLU A 86 -19.53 -2.25 8.33
CA GLU A 86 -20.92 -2.70 8.38
C GLU A 86 -21.54 -2.57 9.79
N ASN A 87 -20.70 -2.70 10.82
CA ASN A 87 -21.11 -2.60 12.22
C ASN A 87 -21.29 -1.14 12.71
N GLY A 88 -20.97 -0.14 11.88
CA GLY A 88 -21.07 1.27 12.26
C GLY A 88 -20.08 1.71 13.35
N CYS A 89 -19.00 0.95 13.52
CA CYS A 89 -17.89 1.28 14.41
C CYS A 89 -16.56 0.81 13.82
N TYR A 90 -15.45 1.24 14.40
CA TYR A 90 -14.14 0.76 13.98
C TYR A 90 -13.99 -0.74 14.21
N GLU A 91 -13.47 -1.42 13.20
CA GLU A 91 -12.97 -2.79 13.25
C GLU A 91 -11.72 -2.89 12.35
N ASP A 92 -10.87 -3.88 12.59
CA ASP A 92 -9.75 -4.13 11.69
C ASP A 92 -10.29 -4.70 10.37
N ILE A 93 -10.04 -4.00 9.27
CA ILE A 93 -10.50 -4.38 7.93
C ILE A 93 -9.33 -4.92 7.12
N GLU A 94 -9.46 -6.17 6.67
CA GLU A 94 -8.45 -6.80 5.83
C GLU A 94 -8.19 -5.99 4.55
N GLY A 95 -6.91 -5.73 4.27
CA GLY A 95 -6.46 -4.93 3.14
C GLY A 95 -6.65 -3.42 3.30
N LEU A 96 -7.17 -2.92 4.43
CA LEU A 96 -7.42 -1.49 4.64
C LEU A 96 -6.83 -0.93 5.94
N CYS A 97 -7.19 -1.45 7.11
CA CYS A 97 -6.74 -0.85 8.37
C CYS A 97 -6.60 -1.86 9.50
N LYS A 98 -5.61 -1.62 10.37
CA LYS A 98 -5.37 -2.40 11.58
C LYS A 98 -4.65 -1.57 12.64
N ILE A 99 -4.99 -1.76 13.92
CA ILE A 99 -4.18 -1.27 15.03
C ILE A 99 -3.14 -2.34 15.38
N ALA A 100 -1.88 -2.09 15.01
CA ALA A 100 -0.77 -3.01 15.27
C ALA A 100 -0.13 -2.72 16.63
N SER A 101 0.09 -3.77 17.42
CA SER A 101 0.87 -3.69 18.66
C SER A 101 2.37 -3.59 18.39
N LEU A 102 3.15 -3.10 19.35
CA LEU A 102 4.62 -3.11 19.25
C LEU A 102 5.20 -4.53 19.15
N ASP A 103 4.56 -5.52 19.78
CA ASP A 103 4.98 -6.93 19.68
C ASP A 103 4.86 -7.41 18.22
N GLU A 104 3.74 -7.13 17.56
CA GLU A 104 3.58 -7.43 16.12
C GLU A 104 4.61 -6.69 15.26
N VAL A 105 4.97 -5.46 15.63
CA VAL A 105 6.02 -4.70 14.91
C VAL A 105 7.38 -5.37 15.06
N ILE A 106 7.70 -5.87 16.24
CA ILE A 106 8.94 -6.61 16.52
C ILE A 106 8.96 -7.93 15.74
N GLU A 107 7.85 -8.68 15.78
CA GLU A 107 7.70 -9.93 15.02
C GLU A 107 7.84 -9.72 13.49
N ASN A 108 7.50 -8.51 13.01
CA ASN A 108 7.66 -8.11 11.62
C ASN A 108 9.00 -7.40 11.33
N ASP A 109 10.04 -7.65 12.13
CA ASP A 109 11.40 -7.10 11.97
C ASP A 109 11.42 -5.56 11.87
N TYR A 110 10.53 -4.89 12.62
CA TYR A 110 10.34 -3.43 12.58
C TYR A 110 9.91 -2.87 11.21
N SER A 111 9.37 -3.71 10.32
CA SER A 111 8.79 -3.26 9.06
C SER A 111 7.61 -2.32 9.34
N LEU A 112 7.67 -1.08 8.87
CA LEU A 112 6.61 -0.08 9.08
C LEU A 112 5.75 0.11 7.82
N THR A 113 5.55 -0.95 7.05
CA THR A 113 4.70 -0.96 5.86
C THR A 113 3.30 -1.46 6.23
N PRO A 114 2.25 -0.61 6.21
CA PRO A 114 0.89 -1.00 6.60
C PRO A 114 0.37 -2.29 5.95
N GLY A 115 0.67 -2.52 4.67
CA GLY A 115 0.27 -3.74 3.96
C GLY A 115 0.75 -5.06 4.60
N ARG A 116 1.78 -5.02 5.44
CA ARG A 116 2.25 -6.20 6.18
C ARG A 116 1.34 -6.55 7.37
N TYR A 117 0.58 -5.59 7.88
CA TYR A 117 -0.28 -5.73 9.05
C TYR A 117 -1.74 -5.97 8.68
N VAL A 118 -2.21 -5.31 7.63
CA VAL A 118 -3.63 -5.37 7.23
C VAL A 118 -3.96 -6.59 6.36
N GLY A 119 -2.96 -7.36 5.92
CA GLY A 119 -3.18 -8.47 4.98
C GLY A 119 -3.36 -7.99 3.53
N PHE A 120 -3.83 -8.89 2.66
CA PHE A 120 -4.07 -8.58 1.25
C PHE A 120 -5.37 -9.23 0.80
N SER A 121 -6.33 -8.40 0.38
CA SER A 121 -7.49 -8.89 -0.35
C SER A 121 -7.04 -9.30 -1.76
N ILE A 122 -7.32 -10.56 -2.13
CA ILE A 122 -6.99 -11.08 -3.45
C ILE A 122 -7.83 -10.34 -4.49
N GLN A 123 -7.26 -9.30 -5.10
CA GLN A 123 -7.81 -8.67 -6.30
C GLN A 123 -7.18 -9.34 -7.51
N ILE A 124 -7.86 -10.34 -8.08
CA ILE A 124 -7.48 -10.92 -9.37
C ILE A 124 -7.85 -9.89 -10.44
N ASP A 125 -6.86 -9.30 -11.09
CA ASP A 125 -7.12 -8.57 -12.34
C ASP A 125 -7.36 -9.61 -13.44
N GLU A 126 -8.62 -9.96 -13.67
CA GLU A 126 -9.01 -10.92 -14.72
C GLU A 126 -8.60 -10.46 -16.13
N ASN A 127 -8.26 -9.18 -16.31
CA ASN A 127 -7.82 -8.62 -17.59
C ASN A 127 -6.29 -8.60 -17.75
N PHE A 128 -5.52 -8.96 -16.72
CA PHE A 128 -4.06 -8.96 -16.81
C PHE A 128 -3.56 -10.27 -17.44
N ASP A 129 -2.94 -10.20 -18.61
CA ASP A 129 -2.32 -11.36 -19.26
C ASP A 129 -0.98 -11.73 -18.61
N TYR A 130 -1.06 -12.47 -17.49
CA TYR A 130 0.11 -12.99 -16.78
C TYR A 130 1.00 -13.86 -17.66
N LYS A 131 0.42 -14.63 -18.60
CA LYS A 131 1.18 -15.53 -19.46
C LYS A 131 1.99 -14.75 -20.48
N GLY A 132 1.39 -13.75 -21.13
CA GLY A 132 2.07 -12.86 -22.07
C GLY A 132 3.24 -12.13 -21.40
N ARG A 133 3.00 -11.51 -20.24
CA ARG A 133 4.06 -10.81 -19.48
C ARG A 133 5.19 -11.74 -19.04
N MET A 134 4.87 -12.96 -18.61
CA MET A 134 5.90 -13.92 -18.19
C MET A 134 6.75 -14.39 -19.38
N ALA A 135 6.13 -14.63 -20.53
CA ALA A 135 6.84 -14.99 -21.76
C ALA A 135 7.78 -13.87 -22.23
N GLU A 136 7.33 -12.62 -22.16
CA GLU A 136 8.14 -11.43 -22.45
C GLU A 136 9.37 -11.35 -21.53
N ILE A 137 9.17 -11.44 -20.21
CA ILE A 137 10.24 -11.39 -19.22
C ILE A 137 11.26 -12.52 -19.44
N HIS A 138 10.81 -13.74 -19.73
CA HIS A 138 11.71 -14.85 -20.04
C HIS A 138 12.51 -14.62 -21.33
N GLY A 139 11.89 -14.04 -22.36
CA GLY A 139 12.57 -13.66 -23.60
C GLY A 139 13.65 -12.61 -23.37
N GLU A 140 13.34 -11.56 -22.61
CA GLU A 140 14.31 -10.53 -22.23
C GLU A 140 15.47 -11.11 -21.41
N LEU A 141 15.17 -11.96 -20.44
CA LEU A 141 16.19 -12.62 -19.62
C LEU A 141 17.14 -13.49 -20.47
N ALA A 142 16.59 -14.26 -21.41
CA ALA A 142 17.38 -15.11 -22.30
C ALA A 142 18.30 -14.28 -23.22
N LYS A 143 17.80 -13.15 -23.72
CA LYS A 143 18.56 -12.19 -24.51
C LYS A 143 19.71 -11.59 -23.70
N LEU A 144 19.42 -11.05 -22.53
CA LEU A 144 20.44 -10.47 -21.63
C LEU A 144 21.50 -11.50 -21.24
N ASN A 145 21.12 -12.75 -21.02
CA ASN A 145 22.05 -13.82 -20.69
C ASN A 145 22.97 -14.14 -21.88
N SER A 146 22.42 -14.18 -23.11
CA SER A 146 23.21 -14.40 -24.33
C SER A 146 24.21 -13.26 -24.55
N GLU A 147 23.77 -12.01 -24.42
CA GLU A 147 24.63 -10.82 -24.51
C GLU A 147 25.73 -10.84 -23.43
N SER A 148 25.40 -11.28 -22.20
CA SER A 148 26.39 -11.43 -21.13
C SER A 148 27.45 -12.47 -21.46
N VAL A 149 27.05 -13.62 -22.02
CA VAL A 149 27.99 -14.67 -22.46
C VAL A 149 28.92 -14.18 -23.56
N GLU A 150 28.39 -13.45 -24.56
CA GLU A 150 29.21 -12.86 -25.62
C GLU A 150 30.22 -11.86 -25.06
N LEU A 151 29.79 -10.98 -24.15
CA LEU A 151 30.66 -9.99 -23.51
C LEU A 151 31.76 -10.65 -22.67
N MET A 152 31.41 -11.69 -21.90
CA MET A 152 32.38 -12.50 -21.14
C MET A 152 33.40 -13.16 -22.06
N GLY A 153 32.94 -13.71 -23.20
CA GLY A 153 33.81 -14.29 -24.22
C GLY A 153 34.79 -13.27 -24.80
N ALA A 154 34.33 -12.05 -25.11
CA ALA A 154 35.18 -10.98 -25.61
C ALA A 154 36.25 -10.54 -24.58
N ILE A 155 35.88 -10.43 -23.31
CA ILE A 155 36.80 -10.07 -22.21
C ILE A 155 37.85 -11.18 -21.99
N GLN A 156 37.45 -12.45 -21.96
CA GLN A 156 38.39 -13.57 -21.80
C GLN A 156 39.28 -13.79 -23.03
N GLY A 157 38.80 -13.43 -24.21
CA GLY A 157 39.55 -13.50 -25.47
C GLY A 157 40.65 -12.43 -25.60
N LEU A 158 40.53 -11.32 -24.87
CA LEU A 158 41.58 -10.32 -24.71
C LEU A 158 42.63 -10.82 -23.69
N LYS A 159 43.47 -11.77 -24.12
CA LYS A 159 44.76 -12.01 -23.44
C LYS A 159 45.69 -10.83 -23.71
N LEU A 160 46.09 -10.13 -22.64
CA LEU A 160 47.28 -9.25 -22.62
C LEU A 160 48.55 -10.03 -22.97
#